data_AF-A0A7X7ZI57-F1
#
_entry.id   AF-A0A7X7ZI57-F1
#
_cell.length_a   1.000
_cell.length_b   1.000
_cell.length_c   1.000
_cell.angle_alpha   90.00
_cell.angle_beta   90.00
_cell.angle_gamma   90.00
#
_symmetry.space_group_name_H-M   'P 1'
#
loop_
_entity.id
_entity.type
_entity.pdbx_description
1 polymer ?
#
loop_
_entity_poly.entity_id
_entity_poly.type
_entity_poly.pdbx_seq_one_letter_code
_entity_poly.pdbx_strand_id
1 'polypeptide(L)'
;MWQSIKQWWERYSEKHPELSKFLMFFILSNGVTVLQILVMPLFRNIFARTALIDTDFQVWPVGTNVDGSPHFIFDYPAGPIVDGVGGGLAYFLAVQLAILIAQVINFFAQRNVTFKSNSSIWRAAFWYVIAYVLITLFAAAAQGFYKAPVYSFFMDSLGWGSAGETTADIITMIINSAISFWVFYPIFKVIFKQVPVDSDDQDAAAPAVEQTN
;
A
#
# COMPACT_ATOMS: atom_id res chain seq x y z
N MET A 1 -19.29 0.89 30.72
CA MET A 1 -18.05 0.26 30.21
C MET A 1 -17.33 1.15 29.18
N TRP A 2 -17.98 1.56 28.08
CA TRP A 2 -17.37 2.43 27.05
C TRP A 2 -16.90 3.81 27.56
N GLN A 3 -17.69 4.45 28.43
CA GLN A 3 -17.37 5.75 29.04
C GLN A 3 -16.11 5.69 29.93
N SER A 4 -15.96 4.61 30.70
CA SER A 4 -14.83 4.41 31.61
C SER A 4 -13.51 4.19 30.86
N ILE A 5 -13.56 3.47 29.73
CA ILE A 5 -12.42 3.26 28.84
C ILE A 5 -12.00 4.59 28.20
N LYS A 6 -12.98 5.40 27.75
CA LYS A 6 -12.72 6.71 27.15
C LYS A 6 -12.04 7.67 28.13
N GLN A 7 -12.55 7.78 29.36
CA GLN A 7 -11.98 8.64 30.39
C GLN A 7 -10.58 8.18 30.84
N TRP A 8 -10.35 6.86 30.90
CA TRP A 8 -9.03 6.32 31.19
C TRP A 8 -8.04 6.65 30.07
N TRP A 9 -8.47 6.49 28.81
CA TRP A 9 -7.67 6.81 27.63
C TRP A 9 -7.33 8.30 27.55
N GLU A 10 -8.28 9.20 27.85
CA GLU A 10 -8.04 10.64 27.88
C GLU A 10 -6.95 11.00 28.89
N ARG A 11 -7.04 10.48 30.12
CA ARG A 11 -6.00 10.70 31.16
C ARG A 11 -4.65 10.09 30.80
N TYR A 12 -4.64 8.95 30.10
CA TYR A 12 -3.41 8.32 29.64
C TYR A 12 -2.77 9.12 28.49
N SER A 13 -3.59 9.61 27.57
CA SER A 13 -3.17 10.44 26.44
C SER A 13 -2.59 11.79 26.86
N GLU A 14 -3.08 12.35 27.95
CA GLU A 14 -2.52 13.58 28.54
C GLU A 14 -1.14 13.32 29.18
N LYS A 15 -0.97 12.17 29.86
CA LYS A 15 0.29 11.83 30.55
C LYS A 15 1.40 11.35 29.60
N HIS A 16 1.04 10.67 28.53
CA HIS A 16 1.99 10.11 27.56
C HIS A 16 1.55 10.42 26.11
N PRO A 17 1.71 11.67 25.65
CA PRO A 17 1.20 12.11 24.35
C PRO A 17 1.83 11.37 23.17
N GLU A 18 3.14 11.17 23.15
CA GLU A 18 3.83 10.47 22.06
C GLU A 18 3.52 8.97 22.03
N LEU A 19 3.50 8.32 23.19
CA LEU A 19 3.14 6.90 23.28
C LEU A 19 1.68 6.66 22.89
N SER A 20 0.79 7.60 23.20
CA SER A 20 -0.63 7.49 22.84
C SER A 20 -0.86 7.66 21.36
N LYS A 21 -0.15 8.59 20.70
CA LYS A 21 -0.12 8.69 19.23
C LYS A 21 0.38 7.40 18.60
N PHE A 22 1.48 6.85 19.12
CA PHE A 22 2.04 5.58 18.65
C PHE A 22 1.06 4.43 18.82
N LEU A 23 0.41 4.28 19.97
CA LEU A 23 -0.58 3.23 20.21
C LEU A 23 -1.80 3.38 19.30
N MET A 24 -2.29 4.60 19.10
CA MET A 24 -3.38 4.88 18.15
C MET A 24 -2.98 4.48 16.73
N PHE A 25 -1.77 4.88 16.30
CA PHE A 25 -1.21 4.50 15.00
C PHE A 25 -1.06 2.99 14.87
N PHE A 26 -0.57 2.31 15.91
CA PHE A 26 -0.40 0.87 15.94
C PHE A 26 -1.75 0.15 15.80
N ILE A 27 -2.77 0.55 16.57
CA ILE A 27 -4.12 -0.05 16.50
C ILE A 27 -4.74 0.20 15.12
N LEU A 28 -4.64 1.42 14.60
CA LEU A 28 -5.17 1.76 13.27
C LEU A 28 -4.46 0.98 12.17
N SER A 29 -3.12 0.92 12.18
CA SER A 29 -2.32 0.21 11.19
C SER A 29 -2.60 -1.30 11.20
N ASN A 30 -2.58 -1.94 12.37
CA ASN A 30 -2.94 -3.37 12.47
C ASN A 30 -4.40 -3.62 12.12
N GLY A 31 -5.31 -2.71 12.49
CA GLY A 31 -6.72 -2.78 12.12
C GLY A 31 -6.93 -2.74 10.61
N VAL A 32 -6.18 -1.90 9.88
CA VAL A 32 -6.20 -1.86 8.41
C VAL A 32 -5.68 -3.16 7.83
N THR A 33 -4.58 -3.69 8.34
CA THR A 33 -4.02 -4.97 7.88
C THR A 33 -5.03 -6.11 8.07
N VAL A 34 -5.64 -6.22 9.25
CA VAL A 34 -6.68 -7.22 9.52
C VAL A 34 -7.88 -7.03 8.60
N LEU A 35 -8.34 -5.79 8.42
CA LEU A 35 -9.42 -5.49 7.49
C LEU A 35 -9.06 -5.93 6.06
N GLN A 36 -7.84 -5.66 5.59
CA GLN A 36 -7.39 -6.05 4.27
C GLN A 36 -7.39 -7.58 4.09
N ILE A 37 -6.93 -8.32 5.10
CA ILE A 37 -6.96 -9.79 5.13
C ILE A 37 -8.38 -10.33 5.05
N LEU A 38 -9.36 -9.66 5.67
CA LEU A 38 -10.77 -10.09 5.67
C LEU A 38 -11.52 -9.67 4.40
N VAL A 39 -11.25 -8.45 3.91
CA VAL A 39 -11.95 -7.84 2.78
C VAL A 39 -11.56 -8.52 1.47
N MET A 40 -10.30 -8.91 1.31
CA MET A 40 -9.82 -9.51 0.06
C MET A 40 -10.53 -10.84 -0.27
N PRO A 41 -10.64 -11.84 0.63
CA PRO A 41 -11.43 -13.05 0.39
C PRO A 41 -12.93 -12.76 0.22
N LEU A 42 -13.46 -11.79 0.95
CA LEU A 42 -14.86 -11.41 0.88
C LEU A 42 -15.23 -10.85 -0.50
N PHE A 43 -14.46 -9.87 -1.01
CA PHE A 43 -14.68 -9.34 -2.35
C PHE A 43 -14.40 -10.38 -3.43
N ARG A 44 -13.38 -11.21 -3.27
CA ARG A 44 -13.15 -12.34 -4.18
C ARG A 44 -14.39 -13.25 -4.25
N ASN A 45 -14.98 -13.61 -3.12
CA ASN A 45 -16.17 -14.47 -3.08
C ASN A 45 -17.39 -13.79 -3.71
N ILE A 46 -17.58 -12.48 -3.46
CA ILE A 46 -18.67 -11.70 -4.04
C ILE A 46 -18.52 -11.64 -5.56
N PHE A 47 -17.36 -11.23 -6.07
CA PHE A 47 -17.15 -11.05 -7.51
C PHE A 47 -17.02 -12.38 -8.27
N ALA A 48 -16.52 -13.45 -7.63
CA ALA A 48 -16.49 -14.78 -8.23
C ALA A 48 -17.89 -15.35 -8.55
N ARG A 49 -18.95 -14.82 -7.93
CA ARG A 49 -20.35 -15.18 -8.22
C ARG A 49 -20.99 -14.35 -9.34
N THR A 50 -20.22 -13.48 -9.97
CA THR A 50 -20.70 -12.58 -11.03
C THR A 50 -20.04 -12.95 -12.35
N ALA A 51 -20.59 -12.49 -13.47
CA ALA A 51 -20.01 -12.67 -14.81
C ALA A 51 -18.61 -12.03 -14.97
N LEU A 52 -18.14 -11.25 -13.98
CA LEU A 52 -16.78 -10.70 -13.94
C LEU A 52 -15.71 -11.80 -13.85
N ILE A 53 -16.05 -12.99 -13.35
CA ILE A 53 -15.11 -14.12 -13.33
C ILE A 53 -14.81 -14.65 -14.73
N ASP A 54 -15.79 -14.56 -15.64
CA ASP A 54 -15.68 -15.03 -17.02
C ASP A 54 -15.15 -13.94 -17.97
N THR A 55 -14.85 -12.75 -17.43
CA THR A 55 -14.24 -11.65 -18.19
C THR A 55 -12.74 -11.67 -17.93
N ASP A 56 -11.94 -11.79 -18.98
CA ASP A 56 -10.49 -11.68 -18.90
C ASP A 56 -10.09 -10.23 -18.57
N PHE A 57 -9.08 -10.08 -17.72
CA PHE A 57 -8.43 -8.79 -17.50
C PHE A 57 -6.94 -8.95 -17.78
N GLN A 58 -6.66 -9.11 -19.08
CA GLN A 58 -5.32 -9.27 -19.63
C GLN A 58 -4.88 -7.98 -20.33
N VAL A 59 -4.10 -7.15 -19.63
CA VAL A 59 -3.78 -5.78 -20.09
C VAL A 59 -2.26 -5.58 -20.17
N TRP A 60 -1.85 -4.88 -21.25
CA TRP A 60 -0.46 -4.60 -21.63
C TRP A 60 0.39 -5.86 -21.86
N PRO A 61 0.36 -6.44 -23.07
CA PRO A 61 1.23 -7.56 -23.42
C PRO A 61 2.70 -7.12 -23.43
N VAL A 62 3.57 -7.86 -22.75
CA VAL A 62 5.03 -7.59 -22.61
C VAL A 62 5.88 -8.73 -23.20
N GLY A 63 5.34 -9.41 -24.21
CA GLY A 63 6.04 -10.43 -24.97
C GLY A 63 5.34 -11.76 -24.92
N THR A 64 6.09 -12.83 -25.16
CA THR A 64 5.59 -14.20 -25.18
C THR A 64 6.25 -15.01 -24.07
N ASN A 65 5.43 -15.75 -23.32
CA ASN A 65 5.85 -16.80 -22.42
C ASN A 65 6.68 -17.86 -23.17
N VAL A 66 7.37 -18.72 -22.41
CA VAL A 66 8.23 -19.79 -22.93
C VAL A 66 7.44 -20.78 -23.80
N ASP A 67 6.14 -20.90 -23.56
CA ASP A 67 5.19 -21.73 -24.32
C ASP A 67 4.62 -21.04 -25.58
N GLY A 68 4.99 -19.79 -25.85
CA GLY A 68 4.50 -18.98 -26.97
C GLY A 68 3.18 -18.23 -26.70
N SER A 69 2.58 -18.37 -25.52
CA SER A 69 1.40 -17.59 -25.13
C SER A 69 1.77 -16.13 -24.82
N PRO A 70 0.90 -15.14 -25.08
CA PRO A 70 1.19 -13.74 -24.75
C PRO A 70 1.25 -13.53 -23.23
N HIS A 71 2.33 -12.92 -22.74
CA HIS A 71 2.51 -12.55 -21.34
C HIS A 71 1.98 -11.12 -21.12
N PHE A 72 1.09 -10.93 -20.15
CA PHE A 72 0.50 -9.62 -19.84
C PHE A 72 1.03 -9.05 -18.51
N ILE A 73 1.08 -7.72 -18.39
CA ILE A 73 1.43 -7.04 -17.12
C ILE A 73 0.38 -7.35 -16.05
N PHE A 74 -0.90 -7.20 -16.43
CA PHE A 74 -2.01 -7.69 -15.64
C PHE A 74 -2.45 -8.98 -16.32
N ASP A 75 -2.10 -10.12 -15.75
CA ASP A 75 -2.45 -11.43 -16.31
C ASP A 75 -3.49 -12.12 -15.42
N TYR A 76 -4.74 -11.68 -15.57
CA TYR A 76 -5.88 -12.28 -14.90
C TYR A 76 -6.79 -12.95 -15.93
N PRO A 77 -6.49 -14.20 -16.34
CA PRO A 77 -7.31 -14.93 -17.28
C PRO A 77 -8.70 -15.22 -16.70
N ALA A 78 -9.69 -15.29 -17.58
CA ALA A 78 -11.06 -15.65 -17.22
C ALA A 78 -11.11 -17.05 -16.61
N GLY A 79 -12.06 -17.24 -15.68
CA GLY A 79 -12.29 -18.50 -14.99
C GLY A 79 -11.82 -18.51 -13.54
N PRO A 80 -12.02 -19.64 -12.83
CA PRO A 80 -11.64 -19.78 -11.44
C PRO A 80 -10.12 -19.73 -11.26
N ILE A 81 -9.67 -19.29 -10.07
CA ILE A 81 -8.25 -19.29 -9.73
C ILE A 81 -7.78 -20.73 -9.53
N VAL A 82 -6.85 -21.18 -10.35
CA VAL A 82 -6.17 -22.49 -10.26
C VAL A 82 -4.68 -22.20 -10.13
N ASP A 83 -4.03 -22.76 -9.11
CA ASP A 83 -2.58 -22.58 -8.85
C ASP A 83 -2.10 -21.12 -8.77
N GLY A 84 -2.97 -20.24 -8.26
CA GLY A 84 -2.66 -18.81 -8.10
C GLY A 84 -2.83 -17.97 -9.37
N VAL A 85 -3.23 -18.57 -10.49
CA VAL A 85 -3.47 -17.91 -11.78
C VAL A 85 -4.97 -17.94 -12.09
N GLY A 86 -5.51 -16.84 -12.64
CA GLY A 86 -6.92 -16.71 -13.02
C GLY A 86 -7.74 -15.83 -12.08
N GLY A 87 -9.07 -15.95 -12.16
CA GLY A 87 -10.02 -15.14 -11.42
C GLY A 87 -10.54 -13.91 -12.18
N GLY A 88 -10.09 -13.71 -13.42
CA GLY A 88 -10.58 -12.67 -14.33
C GLY A 88 -10.61 -11.26 -13.73
N LEU A 89 -11.50 -10.44 -14.28
CA LEU A 89 -11.79 -9.10 -13.80
C LEU A 89 -12.29 -9.12 -12.34
N ALA A 90 -12.97 -10.19 -11.92
CA ALA A 90 -13.44 -10.36 -10.55
C ALA A 90 -12.31 -10.31 -9.51
N TYR A 91 -11.21 -11.03 -9.75
CA TYR A 91 -10.07 -11.05 -8.83
C TYR A 91 -9.29 -9.74 -8.86
N PHE A 92 -9.08 -9.16 -10.05
CA PHE A 92 -8.46 -7.84 -10.17
C PHE A 92 -9.24 -6.79 -9.35
N LEU A 93 -10.57 -6.70 -9.54
CA LEU A 93 -11.40 -5.74 -8.80
C LEU A 93 -11.42 -6.02 -7.29
N ALA A 94 -11.41 -7.29 -6.87
CA ALA A 94 -11.31 -7.64 -5.45
C ALA A 94 -10.03 -7.08 -4.81
N VAL A 95 -8.89 -7.28 -5.49
CA VAL A 95 -7.58 -6.78 -5.04
C VAL A 95 -7.57 -5.25 -5.01
N GLN A 96 -8.00 -4.61 -6.11
CA GLN A 96 -8.00 -3.15 -6.21
C GLN A 96 -8.91 -2.49 -5.18
N LEU A 97 -10.10 -3.04 -4.92
CA LEU A 97 -11.04 -2.47 -3.95
C LEU A 97 -10.55 -2.69 -2.51
N ALA A 98 -9.95 -3.84 -2.22
CA ALA A 98 -9.34 -4.10 -0.90
C ALA A 98 -8.19 -3.13 -0.61
N ILE A 99 -7.28 -2.93 -1.58
CA ILE A 99 -6.17 -1.99 -1.42
C ILE A 99 -6.72 -0.55 -1.35
N LEU A 100 -7.69 -0.17 -2.18
CA LEU A 100 -8.30 1.16 -2.13
C LEU A 100 -8.87 1.49 -0.74
N ILE A 101 -9.62 0.56 -0.14
CA ILE A 101 -10.16 0.74 1.22
C ILE A 101 -9.03 0.88 2.24
N ALA A 102 -7.99 0.03 2.16
CA ALA A 102 -6.83 0.12 3.04
C ALA A 102 -6.11 1.47 2.93
N GLN A 103 -5.94 1.97 1.71
CA GLN A 103 -5.32 3.27 1.42
C GLN A 103 -6.17 4.42 1.96
N VAL A 104 -7.50 4.39 1.79
CA VAL A 104 -8.40 5.40 2.36
C VAL A 104 -8.30 5.44 3.89
N ILE A 105 -8.30 4.29 4.55
CA ILE A 105 -8.19 4.26 6.02
C ILE A 105 -6.79 4.73 6.46
N ASN A 106 -5.73 4.30 5.78
CA ASN A 106 -4.37 4.76 6.04
C ASN A 106 -4.24 6.27 5.90
N PHE A 107 -4.86 6.87 4.87
CA PHE A 107 -4.91 8.32 4.69
C PHE A 107 -5.55 9.03 5.90
N PHE A 108 -6.72 8.56 6.36
CA PHE A 108 -7.38 9.14 7.53
C PHE A 108 -6.62 8.88 8.82
N ALA A 109 -5.99 7.71 8.98
CA ALA A 109 -5.16 7.37 10.13
C ALA A 109 -3.93 8.27 10.22
N GLN A 110 -3.19 8.43 9.11
CA GLN A 110 -2.03 9.34 9.04
C GLN A 110 -2.44 10.79 9.28
N ARG A 111 -3.59 11.22 8.74
CA ARG A 111 -4.07 12.60 8.93
C ARG A 111 -4.51 12.88 10.38
N ASN A 112 -5.28 11.99 11.01
CA ASN A 112 -5.79 12.19 12.37
C ASN A 112 -4.71 12.10 13.46
N VAL A 113 -3.67 11.29 13.26
CA VAL A 113 -2.58 11.13 14.24
C VAL A 113 -1.46 12.16 14.03
N THR A 114 -1.19 12.56 12.78
CA THR A 114 0.02 13.36 12.44
C THR A 114 -0.27 14.82 12.06
N PHE A 115 -1.47 15.17 11.57
CA PHE A 115 -1.77 16.54 11.09
C PHE A 115 -3.02 17.13 11.74
N LYS A 116 -2.86 17.68 12.95
CA LYS A 116 -3.86 18.53 13.61
C LYS A 116 -4.01 19.93 12.98
N SER A 117 -3.71 20.14 11.69
CA SER A 117 -3.73 21.47 11.08
C SER A 117 -4.05 21.48 9.56
N ASN A 118 -5.18 22.14 9.25
CA ASN A 118 -5.48 23.07 8.14
C ASN A 118 -4.87 22.96 6.72
N SER A 119 -4.37 21.81 6.26
CA SER A 119 -4.09 21.62 4.82
C SER A 119 -5.33 21.18 4.05
N SER A 120 -5.55 21.70 2.83
CA SER A 120 -6.74 21.43 2.02
C SER A 120 -6.91 19.93 1.75
N ILE A 121 -7.91 19.30 2.40
CA ILE A 121 -8.24 17.87 2.34
C ILE A 121 -8.23 17.35 0.89
N TRP A 122 -8.82 18.14 -0.01
CA TRP A 122 -8.97 17.80 -1.42
C TRP A 122 -7.67 17.68 -2.19
N ARG A 123 -6.68 18.56 -1.96
CA ARG A 123 -5.38 18.46 -2.65
C ARG A 123 -4.59 17.24 -2.18
N ALA A 124 -4.58 16.98 -0.88
CA ALA A 124 -3.91 15.80 -0.32
C ALA A 124 -4.56 14.50 -0.81
N ALA A 125 -5.90 14.42 -0.79
CA ALA A 125 -6.63 13.26 -1.29
C ALA A 125 -6.41 13.04 -2.79
N PHE A 126 -6.48 14.09 -3.62
CA PHE A 126 -6.24 14.01 -5.06
C PHE A 126 -4.85 13.43 -5.38
N TRP A 127 -3.82 13.98 -4.74
CA TRP A 127 -2.45 13.52 -4.90
C TRP A 127 -2.22 12.10 -4.37
N TYR A 128 -2.89 11.74 -3.27
CA TYR A 128 -2.82 10.39 -2.72
C TYR A 128 -3.46 9.35 -3.65
N VAL A 129 -4.59 9.68 -4.28
CA VAL A 129 -5.23 8.84 -5.31
C VAL A 129 -4.33 8.70 -6.54
N ILE A 130 -3.72 9.79 -7.01
CA ILE A 130 -2.76 9.75 -8.13
C ILE A 130 -1.56 8.86 -7.78
N ALA A 131 -0.98 9.05 -6.59
CA ALA A 131 0.12 8.22 -6.11
C ALA A 131 -0.30 6.75 -6.09
N TYR A 132 -1.46 6.44 -5.52
CA TYR A 132 -2.00 5.08 -5.47
C TYR A 132 -2.13 4.44 -6.87
N VAL A 133 -2.74 5.14 -7.82
CA VAL A 133 -2.91 4.62 -9.19
C VAL A 133 -1.56 4.39 -9.86
N LEU A 134 -0.66 5.36 -9.81
CA LEU A 134 0.68 5.24 -10.40
C LEU A 134 1.46 4.09 -9.77
N ILE A 135 1.47 3.99 -8.43
CA ILE A 135 2.14 2.94 -7.68
C ILE A 135 1.64 1.56 -8.11
N THR A 136 0.33 1.38 -8.18
CA THR A 136 -0.28 0.10 -8.57
C THR A 136 0.08 -0.27 -10.01
N LEU A 137 0.03 0.68 -10.95
CA LEU A 137 0.39 0.46 -12.35
C LEU A 137 1.87 0.10 -12.50
N PHE A 138 2.77 0.84 -11.84
CA PHE A 138 4.20 0.57 -11.91
C PHE A 138 4.59 -0.74 -11.23
N ALA A 139 4.02 -1.06 -10.07
CA ALA A 139 4.28 -2.30 -9.37
C ALA A 139 3.85 -3.51 -10.22
N ALA A 140 2.66 -3.46 -10.81
CA ALA A 140 2.20 -4.50 -11.72
C ALA A 140 3.09 -4.60 -12.97
N ALA A 141 3.42 -3.47 -13.60
CA ALA A 141 4.29 -3.44 -14.78
C ALA A 141 5.68 -4.02 -14.50
N ALA A 142 6.25 -3.68 -13.34
CA ALA A 142 7.53 -4.22 -12.89
C ALA A 142 7.41 -5.72 -12.63
N GLN A 143 6.41 -6.17 -11.87
CA GLN A 143 6.16 -7.58 -11.60
C GLN A 143 6.02 -8.39 -12.89
N GLY A 144 5.28 -7.87 -13.88
CA GLY A 144 5.14 -8.49 -15.18
C GLY A 144 6.44 -8.59 -15.98
N PHE A 145 7.46 -7.79 -15.68
CA PHE A 145 8.76 -7.84 -16.38
C PHE A 145 9.75 -8.81 -15.74
N TYR A 146 9.83 -8.85 -14.39
CA TYR A 146 10.86 -9.62 -13.70
C TYR A 146 10.37 -10.94 -13.08
N LYS A 147 9.07 -11.10 -12.78
CA LYS A 147 8.60 -12.28 -12.04
C LYS A 147 8.80 -13.56 -12.85
N ALA A 148 8.32 -13.63 -14.09
CA ALA A 148 8.47 -14.82 -14.91
C ALA A 148 9.94 -15.22 -15.17
N PRO A 149 10.85 -14.32 -15.60
CA PRO A 149 12.26 -14.67 -15.81
C PRO A 149 12.98 -15.14 -14.54
N VAL A 150 12.67 -14.54 -13.40
CA VAL A 150 13.28 -14.92 -12.11
C VAL A 150 12.82 -16.32 -11.71
N TYR A 151 11.52 -16.63 -11.78
CA TYR A 151 11.01 -17.95 -11.43
C TYR A 151 11.53 -19.02 -12.39
N SER A 152 11.53 -18.77 -13.70
CA SER A 152 12.05 -19.75 -14.68
C SER A 152 13.55 -20.01 -14.49
N PHE A 153 14.33 -19.01 -14.08
CA PHE A 153 15.75 -19.21 -13.80
C PHE A 153 15.98 -20.13 -12.59
N PHE A 154 15.29 -19.88 -11.47
CA PHE A 154 15.49 -20.66 -10.25
C PHE A 154 14.79 -22.03 -10.27
N MET A 155 13.61 -22.13 -10.88
CA MET A 155 12.83 -23.37 -10.94
C MET A 155 13.30 -24.27 -12.09
N ASP A 156 13.42 -23.73 -13.31
CA ASP A 156 13.68 -24.54 -14.50
C ASP A 156 15.17 -24.64 -14.84
N SER A 157 15.90 -23.51 -14.80
CA SER A 157 17.32 -23.51 -15.21
C SER A 157 18.25 -24.12 -14.15
N LEU A 158 17.97 -23.87 -12.87
CA LEU A 158 18.73 -24.44 -11.75
C LEU A 158 18.14 -25.77 -11.25
N GLY A 159 16.89 -26.09 -11.60
CA GLY A 159 16.24 -27.34 -11.24
C GLY A 159 15.95 -27.50 -9.74
N TRP A 160 15.85 -26.41 -9.00
CA TRP A 160 15.75 -26.44 -7.53
C TRP A 160 14.33 -26.75 -7.01
N GLY A 161 13.35 -26.97 -7.89
CA GLY A 161 11.98 -27.32 -7.51
C GLY A 161 11.40 -26.34 -6.49
N SER A 162 10.90 -26.85 -5.36
CA SER A 162 10.32 -26.04 -4.27
C SER A 162 11.32 -25.10 -3.58
N ALA A 163 12.61 -25.45 -3.55
CA ALA A 163 13.65 -24.54 -3.06
C ALA A 163 13.91 -23.40 -4.06
N GLY A 164 13.71 -23.65 -5.36
CA GLY A 164 13.75 -22.66 -6.42
C GLY A 164 12.63 -21.64 -6.30
N GLU A 165 11.40 -22.10 -6.06
CA GLU A 165 10.23 -21.25 -5.80
C GLU A 165 10.46 -20.32 -4.60
N THR A 166 10.88 -20.87 -3.46
CA THR A 166 11.16 -20.06 -2.26
C THR A 166 12.27 -19.03 -2.50
N THR A 167 13.30 -19.40 -3.26
CA THR A 167 14.40 -18.49 -3.62
C THR A 167 13.90 -17.39 -4.55
N ALA A 168 13.10 -17.74 -5.55
CA ALA A 168 12.47 -16.79 -6.46
C ALA A 168 11.54 -15.82 -5.72
N ASP A 169 10.77 -16.29 -4.74
CA ASP A 169 9.94 -15.44 -3.87
C ASP A 169 10.80 -14.40 -3.14
N ILE A 170 11.89 -14.83 -2.50
CA ILE A 170 12.78 -13.93 -1.76
C ILE A 170 13.40 -12.88 -2.71
N ILE A 171 13.93 -13.32 -3.85
CA ILE A 171 14.54 -12.43 -4.84
C ILE A 171 13.52 -11.47 -5.43
N THR A 172 12.32 -11.94 -5.77
CA THR A 172 11.25 -11.08 -6.28
C THR A 172 10.75 -10.10 -5.23
N MET A 173 10.74 -10.45 -3.94
CA MET A 173 10.47 -9.50 -2.85
C MET A 173 11.55 -8.41 -2.75
N ILE A 174 12.83 -8.77 -2.89
CA ILE A 174 13.95 -7.81 -2.86
C ILE A 174 13.88 -6.87 -4.07
N ILE A 175 13.66 -7.40 -5.27
CA ILE A 175 13.50 -6.60 -6.50
C ILE A 175 12.28 -5.70 -6.38
N ASN A 176 11.14 -6.22 -5.89
CA ASN A 176 9.93 -5.45 -5.65
C ASN A 176 10.21 -4.28 -4.69
N SER A 177 10.96 -4.52 -3.60
CA SER A 177 11.34 -3.49 -2.63
C SER A 177 12.27 -2.43 -3.24
N ALA A 178 13.26 -2.84 -4.03
CA ALA A 178 14.18 -1.91 -4.69
C ALA A 178 13.47 -1.03 -5.73
N ILE A 179 12.65 -1.63 -6.61
CA ILE A 179 11.87 -0.88 -7.62
C ILE A 179 10.88 0.04 -6.91
N SER A 180 10.17 -0.46 -5.91
CA SER A 180 9.30 0.32 -5.04
C SER A 180 10.03 1.56 -4.52
N PHE A 181 11.22 1.40 -3.92
CA PHE A 181 11.99 2.54 -3.44
C PHE A 181 12.31 3.58 -4.53
N TRP A 182 12.81 3.13 -5.69
CA TRP A 182 13.23 4.02 -6.79
C TRP A 182 12.06 4.66 -7.55
N VAL A 183 10.89 4.03 -7.58
CA VAL A 183 9.67 4.58 -8.20
C VAL A 183 8.92 5.47 -7.21
N PHE A 184 8.80 5.03 -5.95
CA PHE A 184 8.09 5.77 -4.91
C PHE A 184 8.83 7.05 -4.53
N TYR A 185 10.17 7.06 -4.50
CA TYR A 185 10.94 8.24 -4.11
C TYR A 185 10.69 9.47 -5.01
N PRO A 186 10.81 9.39 -6.36
CA PRO A 186 10.48 10.51 -7.25
C PRO A 186 9.02 10.93 -7.17
N ILE A 187 8.09 9.97 -7.11
CA ILE A 187 6.66 10.25 -7.00
C ILE A 187 6.39 11.03 -5.71
N PHE A 188 6.86 10.53 -4.57
CA PHE A 188 6.72 11.23 -3.30
C PHE A 188 7.42 12.58 -3.30
N LYS A 189 8.57 12.73 -3.95
CA LYS A 189 9.26 14.03 -4.06
C LYS A 189 8.47 15.05 -4.89
N VAL A 190 7.83 14.63 -5.97
CA VAL A 190 7.01 15.51 -6.83
C VAL A 190 5.69 15.86 -6.16
N ILE A 191 5.07 14.87 -5.50
CA ILE A 191 3.76 15.00 -4.85
C ILE A 191 3.84 15.72 -3.50
N PHE A 192 4.79 15.35 -2.66
CA PHE A 192 5.08 15.97 -1.37
C PHE A 192 6.21 17.00 -1.47
N LYS A 193 6.19 17.82 -2.52
CA LYS A 193 6.99 19.06 -2.53
C LYS A 193 6.58 19.82 -1.27
N GLN A 194 7.45 19.78 -0.27
CA GLN A 194 7.15 20.24 1.09
C GLN A 194 6.69 21.70 1.00
N VAL A 195 5.47 22.00 1.45
CA VAL A 195 5.28 23.29 2.11
C VAL A 195 6.12 23.17 3.38
N PRO A 196 7.15 24.01 3.55
CA PRO A 196 7.91 24.01 4.79
C PRO A 196 6.92 24.07 5.95
N VAL A 197 7.09 23.19 6.93
CA VAL A 197 6.52 23.49 8.25
C VAL A 197 7.26 24.74 8.68
N ASP A 198 6.57 25.88 8.67
CA ASP A 198 7.13 27.15 9.15
C ASP A 198 7.70 26.89 10.54
N SER A 199 9.03 26.91 10.63
CA SER A 199 9.79 26.92 11.86
C SER A 199 9.79 28.33 12.45
N ASP A 200 8.64 29.02 12.42
CA ASP A 200 8.50 30.42 12.84
C ASP A 200 7.71 30.52 14.15
N ASP A 201 8.11 29.74 15.15
CA ASP A 201 7.68 29.95 16.54
C ASP A 201 8.73 29.44 17.55
N GLN A 202 10.02 29.68 17.29
CA GLN A 202 11.07 29.53 18.31
C GLN A 202 11.89 30.79 18.59
N ASP A 203 11.60 31.95 17.99
CA ASP A 203 12.36 33.19 18.27
C ASP A 203 11.52 34.45 18.58
N ALA A 204 10.24 34.30 18.95
CA ALA A 204 9.37 35.44 19.30
C ALA A 204 8.82 35.41 20.73
N ALA A 205 9.62 35.02 21.72
CA ALA A 205 9.34 35.32 23.12
C ALA A 205 10.64 35.46 23.93
N ALA A 206 11.34 36.58 23.75
CA ALA A 206 12.33 37.03 24.71
C ALA A 206 11.63 37.41 26.04
N PRO A 207 12.15 37.00 27.20
CA PRO A 207 12.07 37.81 28.40
C PRO A 207 13.37 38.59 28.54
N ALA A 208 13.26 39.92 28.54
CA ALA A 208 14.28 40.81 29.05
C ALA A 208 14.59 40.40 30.50
N VAL A 209 15.79 39.87 30.74
CA VAL A 209 16.32 39.76 32.11
C VAL A 209 16.88 41.13 32.45
N GLU A 210 16.14 41.73 33.38
CA GLU A 210 16.36 42.96 34.10
C GLU A 210 17.79 43.11 34.63
N GLN A 211 18.24 44.36 34.61
CA GLN A 211 19.58 44.82 34.90
C GLN A 211 20.00 44.56 36.36
N THR A 212 21.21 44.04 36.54
CA THR A 212 21.96 44.19 37.79
C THR A 212 22.73 45.51 37.77
N ASN A 213 22.21 46.52 38.48
CA ASN A 213 22.89 47.56 39.29
C ASN A 213 22.07 48.84 39.38
#